data_AF-A0A520XT49-F1
#
_entry.id   AF-A0A520XT49-F1
#
_cell.length_a   1.000
_cell.length_b   1.000
_cell.length_c   1.000
_cell.angle_alpha   90.00
_cell.angle_beta   90.00
_cell.angle_gamma   90.00
#
_symmetry.space_group_name_H-M   'P 1'
#
loop_
_entity.id
_entity.type
_entity.pdbx_description
1 polymer ?
#
loop_
_entity_poly.entity_id
_entity_poly.type
_entity_poly.pdbx_seq_one_letter_code
_entity_poly.pdbx_strand_id
1 'polypeptide(L)'
;YVALGDSYSSGKGVEPYEGTSGDPDPCYRSFGAYPRLLADQLATAQFEFWACSGAHVWHLSSRTVRQNDPPFDDPADVPPGSPYQSYLDRLGPDVSLVTITIGGHDAGFGDVMFDCIQPSWLGTCDDLNPYVQADLARLPSRLIPLYRAIRAKIHPEARVLVLGYPQLFPDDPGGVCLDGGFINASERRWLNDIATQLNAVIEEATSSVAGIEFVPVRDAFRGHEICGSGEAYLIGASLQHPSNSFHPNYKGQRALADTVQAHLDTVPSPVEPLPPPPPPPPPAVTDEIGLFDPTSGVWSLPRPNGSTRIFYYGIPGDTPLLGDWDCDGIDTVAMYRPSSGFVYLRNRNDFGVADEDFFYGIPDDVPIAGDWDGDGCDTLAIFRPGEGRVYVSNTLGTRPADFSFLYGFRGDRPFAGDFDGDGTDSIGFFTGIGMVVYRNQLGAGSNDFSAYYGHTTHRFVTGDWDGDGDDTPAAYQPDGSVWLWTTWALGTPDQTIALVEGRLPVAGVTVG
;
A
#
# COMPACT_ATOMS: atom_id res chain seq x y z
N TYR A 1 -15.30 -17.73 7.78
CA TYR A 1 -14.11 -17.22 8.47
C TYR A 1 -12.94 -17.38 7.52
N VAL A 2 -12.24 -16.29 7.22
CA VAL A 2 -11.04 -16.30 6.37
C VAL A 2 -9.83 -15.92 7.21
N ALA A 3 -8.75 -16.68 7.10
CA ALA A 3 -7.48 -16.37 7.76
C ALA A 3 -6.41 -16.01 6.75
N LEU A 4 -5.94 -14.76 6.83
CA LEU A 4 -4.87 -14.19 6.01
C LEU A 4 -3.60 -14.07 6.85
N GLY A 5 -2.50 -13.70 6.19
CA GLY A 5 -1.30 -13.25 6.86
C GLY A 5 -0.05 -14.06 6.54
N ASP A 6 0.97 -13.83 7.34
CA ASP A 6 2.31 -14.38 7.18
C ASP A 6 2.51 -15.70 7.95
N SER A 7 3.75 -16.01 8.31
CA SER A 7 4.13 -17.24 9.02
C SER A 7 3.58 -17.35 10.44
N TYR A 8 3.23 -16.23 11.10
CA TYR A 8 2.62 -16.24 12.43
C TYR A 8 1.17 -16.74 12.36
N SER A 9 0.44 -16.35 11.30
CA SER A 9 -0.87 -16.91 10.94
C SER A 9 -0.80 -18.31 10.37
N SER A 10 0.18 -18.61 9.50
CA SER A 10 0.30 -19.94 8.90
C SER A 10 0.64 -21.00 9.95
N GLY A 11 1.29 -20.63 11.05
CA GLY A 11 1.70 -21.56 12.10
C GLY A 11 3.01 -22.28 11.80
N LYS A 12 3.90 -21.62 11.04
CA LYS A 12 5.25 -22.12 10.78
C LYS A 12 5.96 -22.47 12.09
N GLY A 13 6.66 -23.60 12.10
CA GLY A 13 7.31 -24.16 13.28
C GLY A 13 6.46 -25.19 14.03
N VAL A 14 5.19 -25.38 13.66
CA VAL A 14 4.28 -26.35 14.27
C VAL A 14 3.88 -27.41 13.26
N GLU A 15 4.37 -28.64 13.42
CA GLU A 15 3.94 -29.77 12.59
C GLU A 15 2.66 -30.44 13.15
N PRO A 16 1.88 -31.14 12.31
CA PRO A 16 2.03 -31.29 10.86
C PRO A 16 1.50 -30.08 10.07
N TYR A 17 2.10 -29.83 8.90
CA TYR A 17 1.59 -28.88 7.92
C TYR A 17 0.52 -29.53 7.02
N GLU A 18 -0.33 -28.71 6.39
CA GLU A 18 -1.16 -29.12 5.26
C GLU A 18 -0.25 -29.63 4.12
N GLY A 19 -0.82 -30.36 3.15
CA GLY A 19 -0.06 -30.96 2.05
C GLY A 19 -0.20 -32.48 1.96
N THR A 20 0.27 -33.05 0.85
CA THR A 20 0.21 -34.50 0.60
C THR A 20 1.45 -35.21 1.14
N SER A 21 1.29 -36.47 1.54
CA SER A 21 2.38 -37.29 2.08
C SER A 21 3.64 -37.26 1.20
N GLY A 22 4.67 -36.53 1.64
CA GLY A 22 5.97 -36.43 0.95
C GLY A 22 6.48 -35.00 0.78
N ASP A 23 5.58 -34.01 0.60
CA ASP A 23 5.93 -32.61 0.37
C ASP A 23 5.11 -31.70 1.32
N PRO A 24 5.76 -30.94 2.21
CA PRO A 24 5.06 -30.01 3.09
C PRO A 24 4.41 -28.90 2.27
N ASP A 25 3.23 -28.42 2.71
CA ASP A 25 2.60 -27.23 2.15
C ASP A 25 3.62 -26.09 2.05
N PRO A 26 3.84 -25.50 0.86
CA PRO A 26 4.85 -24.46 0.68
C PRO A 26 4.53 -23.17 1.46
N CYS A 27 3.28 -22.97 1.85
CA CYS A 27 2.88 -21.89 2.76
C CYS A 27 3.10 -22.21 4.25
N TYR A 28 3.52 -23.44 4.57
CA TYR A 28 3.70 -23.92 5.94
C TYR A 28 2.46 -23.68 6.81
N ARG A 29 1.26 -23.94 6.28
CA ARG A 29 0.01 -23.88 7.05
C ARG A 29 -0.08 -25.08 7.96
N SER A 30 -0.11 -24.85 9.26
CA SER A 30 -0.11 -25.88 10.29
C SER A 30 -1.53 -26.26 10.71
N PHE A 31 -1.76 -27.55 10.97
CA PHE A 31 -2.95 -28.00 11.68
C PHE A 31 -3.00 -27.50 13.14
N GLY A 32 -1.86 -27.04 13.68
CA GLY A 32 -1.74 -26.40 14.99
C GLY A 32 -1.70 -24.87 14.95
N ALA A 33 -1.98 -24.24 13.80
CA ALA A 33 -1.99 -22.78 13.67
C ALA A 33 -3.20 -22.15 14.38
N TYR A 34 -3.03 -20.94 14.92
CA TYR A 34 -4.08 -20.23 15.64
C TYR A 34 -5.37 -20.07 14.84
N PRO A 35 -5.36 -19.83 13.51
CA PRO A 35 -6.60 -19.70 12.77
C PRO A 35 -7.40 -20.99 12.76
N ARG A 36 -6.73 -22.14 12.67
CA ARG A 36 -7.41 -23.44 12.71
C ARG A 36 -8.00 -23.72 14.08
N LEU A 37 -7.21 -23.46 15.13
CA LEU A 37 -7.66 -23.62 16.51
C LEU A 37 -8.87 -22.71 16.80
N LEU A 38 -8.85 -21.47 16.33
CA LEU A 38 -9.95 -20.52 16.46
C LEU A 38 -11.19 -20.96 15.68
N ALA A 39 -11.01 -21.46 14.44
CA ALA A 39 -12.11 -21.96 13.63
C ALA A 39 -12.88 -23.11 14.33
N ASP A 40 -12.13 -23.98 15.01
CA ASP A 40 -12.67 -25.07 15.84
C ASP A 40 -13.35 -24.55 17.12
N GLN A 41 -12.73 -23.58 17.82
CA GLN A 41 -13.28 -22.95 19.03
C GLN A 41 -14.62 -22.25 18.76
N LEU A 42 -14.71 -21.51 17.66
CA LEU A 42 -15.90 -20.80 17.22
C LEU A 42 -16.94 -21.71 16.54
N ALA A 43 -16.61 -22.98 16.27
CA ALA A 43 -17.41 -23.91 15.49
C ALA A 43 -17.89 -23.30 14.15
N THR A 44 -16.96 -22.67 13.42
CA THR A 44 -17.28 -21.93 12.18
C THR A 44 -17.88 -22.85 11.11
N ALA A 45 -18.92 -22.37 10.40
CA ALA A 45 -19.58 -23.15 9.36
C ALA A 45 -18.70 -23.36 8.12
N GLN A 46 -17.85 -22.39 7.81
CA GLN A 46 -16.88 -22.41 6.71
C GLN A 46 -15.60 -21.71 7.14
N PHE A 47 -14.47 -22.32 6.81
CA PHE A 47 -13.14 -21.82 7.12
C PHE A 47 -12.25 -21.90 5.88
N GLU A 48 -11.65 -20.76 5.54
CA GLU A 48 -10.71 -20.60 4.44
C GLU A 48 -9.35 -20.18 5.01
N PHE A 49 -8.29 -20.96 4.72
CA PHE A 49 -6.97 -20.75 5.29
C PHE A 49 -5.96 -20.33 4.23
N TRP A 50 -5.68 -19.03 4.17
CA TRP A 50 -4.90 -18.41 3.09
C TRP A 50 -3.62 -17.73 3.60
N ALA A 51 -3.30 -17.86 4.88
CA ALA A 51 -2.02 -17.41 5.41
C ALA A 51 -0.85 -18.19 4.80
N CYS A 52 0.27 -17.51 4.58
CA CYS A 52 1.43 -18.09 3.92
C CYS A 52 2.73 -17.58 4.54
N SER A 53 3.61 -18.49 4.96
CA SER A 53 4.93 -18.13 5.47
C SER A 53 5.71 -17.31 4.43
N GLY A 54 6.27 -16.18 4.84
CA GLY A 54 7.02 -15.28 3.96
C GLY A 54 6.17 -14.21 3.29
N ALA A 55 4.86 -14.16 3.56
CA ALA A 55 4.00 -13.14 2.95
C ALA A 55 4.38 -11.72 3.43
N HIS A 56 4.59 -10.87 2.44
CA HIS A 56 4.58 -9.40 2.55
C HIS A 56 3.17 -8.86 2.29
N VAL A 57 2.91 -7.60 2.62
CA VAL A 57 1.61 -6.94 2.37
C VAL A 57 1.16 -7.08 0.91
N TRP A 58 2.05 -6.82 -0.05
CA TRP A 58 1.75 -6.89 -1.49
C TRP A 58 1.37 -8.29 -2.01
N HIS A 59 1.71 -9.36 -1.27
CA HIS A 59 1.29 -10.72 -1.64
C HIS A 59 -0.22 -10.93 -1.48
N LEU A 60 -0.88 -10.13 -0.63
CA LEU A 60 -2.32 -10.23 -0.45
C LEU A 60 -3.08 -9.51 -1.57
N SER A 61 -2.55 -8.40 -2.08
CA SER A 61 -3.15 -7.57 -3.13
C SER A 61 -2.79 -7.99 -4.56
N SER A 62 -1.59 -8.54 -4.79
CA SER A 62 -1.13 -8.90 -6.14
C SER A 62 -1.83 -10.14 -6.74
N ARG A 63 -2.09 -10.13 -8.05
CA ARG A 63 -2.68 -11.24 -8.83
C ARG A 63 -1.69 -12.38 -9.09
N THR A 64 -1.19 -13.02 -8.04
CA THR A 64 -0.02 -13.92 -8.19
C THR A 64 -0.22 -15.32 -7.64
N VAL A 65 -1.31 -15.63 -6.91
CA VAL A 65 -1.27 -16.83 -6.04
C VAL A 65 -2.31 -17.91 -6.41
N ARG A 66 -1.84 -19.11 -6.78
CA ARG A 66 -2.62 -20.35 -6.53
C ARG A 66 -2.55 -20.62 -5.03
N GLN A 67 -3.60 -21.21 -4.44
CA GLN A 67 -3.71 -21.44 -2.98
C GLN A 67 -2.47 -22.10 -2.34
N ASN A 68 -1.67 -22.85 -3.11
CA ASN A 68 -0.49 -23.59 -2.65
C ASN A 68 0.81 -23.17 -3.34
N ASP A 69 0.90 -21.98 -3.94
CA ASP A 69 2.17 -21.49 -4.46
C ASP A 69 2.85 -20.64 -3.35
N PRO A 70 4.15 -20.84 -3.06
CA PRO A 70 4.88 -19.95 -2.15
C PRO A 70 4.87 -18.51 -2.71
N PRO A 71 5.04 -17.48 -1.85
CA PRO A 71 5.33 -16.13 -2.33
C PRO A 71 6.51 -16.20 -3.30
N PHE A 72 6.31 -15.76 -4.55
CA PHE A 72 7.42 -15.60 -5.49
C PHE A 72 8.23 -14.38 -5.05
N ASP A 73 9.56 -14.47 -5.11
CA ASP A 73 10.44 -13.34 -4.83
C ASP A 73 10.30 -12.20 -5.88
N ASP A 74 9.66 -12.47 -7.02
CA ASP A 74 9.49 -11.52 -8.14
C ASP A 74 8.12 -11.71 -8.87
N PRO A 75 7.27 -10.67 -8.96
CA PRO A 75 6.04 -10.68 -9.78
C PRO A 75 6.27 -10.98 -11.27
N ALA A 76 7.48 -10.76 -11.79
CA ALA A 76 7.84 -11.00 -13.19
C ALA A 76 7.86 -12.49 -13.60
N ASP A 77 7.82 -13.41 -12.64
CA ASP A 77 7.82 -14.85 -12.91
C ASP A 77 6.43 -15.42 -13.25
N VAL A 78 5.36 -14.61 -13.23
CA VAL A 78 4.00 -15.03 -13.57
C VAL A 78 3.77 -15.06 -15.09
N PRO A 79 3.50 -16.22 -15.71
CA PRO A 79 3.29 -16.29 -17.15
C PRO A 79 2.04 -15.53 -17.59
N PRO A 80 2.08 -14.71 -18.66
CA PRO A 80 0.92 -14.00 -19.18
C PRO A 80 -0.26 -14.93 -19.51
N GLY A 81 -1.47 -14.59 -19.05
CA GLY A 81 -2.69 -15.37 -19.31
C GLY A 81 -2.99 -16.48 -18.31
N SER A 82 -2.30 -16.51 -17.17
CA SER A 82 -2.53 -17.49 -16.11
C SER A 82 -3.75 -17.13 -15.24
N PRO A 83 -4.53 -18.10 -14.71
CA PRO A 83 -5.79 -17.88 -14.00
C PRO A 83 -5.62 -17.43 -12.52
N TYR A 84 -4.57 -16.69 -12.18
CA TYR A 84 -4.26 -16.30 -10.80
C TYR A 84 -5.15 -15.13 -10.34
N GLN A 85 -5.69 -15.25 -9.14
CA GLN A 85 -6.47 -14.21 -8.44
C GLN A 85 -5.68 -13.79 -7.20
N SER A 86 -5.74 -12.52 -6.81
CA SER A 86 -5.19 -12.10 -5.51
C SER A 86 -5.97 -12.76 -4.37
N TYR A 87 -5.39 -12.77 -3.16
CA TYR A 87 -6.14 -13.25 -1.99
C TYR A 87 -7.36 -12.36 -1.70
N LEU A 88 -7.26 -11.06 -2.01
CA LEU A 88 -8.37 -10.11 -1.89
C LEU A 88 -9.48 -10.35 -2.91
N ASP A 89 -9.17 -10.80 -4.13
CA ASP A 89 -10.18 -11.13 -5.16
C ASP A 89 -11.08 -12.31 -4.77
N ARG A 90 -10.64 -13.12 -3.80
CA ARG A 90 -11.39 -14.26 -3.27
C ARG A 90 -12.27 -13.89 -2.08
N LEU A 91 -12.09 -12.70 -1.49
CA LEU A 91 -12.97 -12.20 -0.45
C LEU A 91 -14.32 -11.82 -1.05
N GLY A 92 -15.38 -12.03 -0.27
CA GLY A 92 -16.74 -11.77 -0.70
C GLY A 92 -17.67 -11.40 0.45
N PRO A 93 -18.89 -10.96 0.13
CA PRO A 93 -19.86 -10.48 1.11
C PRO A 93 -20.41 -11.57 2.04
N ASP A 94 -20.04 -12.84 1.86
CA ASP A 94 -20.36 -13.97 2.73
C ASP A 94 -19.34 -14.17 3.86
N VAL A 95 -18.20 -13.48 3.80
CA VAL A 95 -17.18 -13.49 4.85
C VAL A 95 -17.68 -12.68 6.06
N SER A 96 -17.71 -13.32 7.24
CA SER A 96 -18.15 -12.71 8.52
C SER A 96 -17.02 -12.44 9.53
N LEU A 97 -15.84 -13.01 9.30
CA LEU A 97 -14.66 -12.85 10.15
C LEU A 97 -13.41 -12.98 9.27
N VAL A 98 -12.50 -12.02 9.41
CA VAL A 98 -11.13 -12.05 8.88
C VAL A 98 -10.15 -11.93 10.04
N THR A 99 -9.11 -12.76 10.08
CA THR A 99 -7.95 -12.57 10.97
C THR A 99 -6.67 -12.46 10.17
N ILE A 100 -5.73 -11.60 10.58
CA ILE A 100 -4.48 -11.37 9.85
C ILE A 100 -3.29 -11.00 10.76
N THR A 101 -2.12 -11.57 10.49
CA THR A 101 -0.79 -11.04 10.88
C THR A 101 -0.05 -10.68 9.60
N ILE A 102 0.38 -9.43 9.41
CA ILE A 102 1.14 -9.02 8.22
C ILE A 102 2.05 -7.83 8.55
N GLY A 103 3.01 -7.51 7.69
CA GLY A 103 3.91 -6.36 7.85
C GLY A 103 5.24 -6.64 8.54
N GLY A 104 5.43 -7.79 9.19
CA GLY A 104 6.72 -8.15 9.78
C GLY A 104 7.81 -8.31 8.73
N HIS A 105 7.51 -9.04 7.65
CA HIS A 105 8.41 -9.20 6.51
C HIS A 105 8.68 -7.87 5.77
N ASP A 106 7.66 -7.01 5.63
CA ASP A 106 7.80 -5.67 5.06
C ASP A 106 8.71 -4.75 5.87
N ALA A 107 8.79 -4.95 7.18
CA ALA A 107 9.70 -4.24 8.09
C ALA A 107 11.11 -4.88 8.19
N GLY A 108 11.43 -5.83 7.29
CA GLY A 108 12.76 -6.47 7.21
C GLY A 108 13.04 -7.51 8.30
N PHE A 109 12.04 -7.93 9.10
CA PHE A 109 12.28 -8.85 10.22
C PHE A 109 12.80 -10.23 9.79
N GLY A 110 12.48 -10.69 8.59
CA GLY A 110 13.01 -11.96 8.07
C GLY A 110 14.55 -11.96 8.03
N ASP A 111 15.13 -10.89 7.49
CA ASP A 111 16.57 -10.70 7.36
C ASP A 111 17.23 -10.46 8.72
N VAL A 112 16.60 -9.62 9.55
CA VAL A 112 17.05 -9.37 10.94
C VAL A 112 17.15 -10.67 11.71
N MET A 113 16.12 -11.52 11.67
CA MET A 113 16.11 -12.79 12.40
C MET A 113 17.15 -13.78 11.87
N PHE A 114 17.43 -13.76 10.57
CA PHE A 114 18.47 -14.60 9.98
C PHE A 114 19.88 -14.17 10.41
N ASP A 115 20.13 -12.87 10.52
CA ASP A 115 21.41 -12.33 10.96
C ASP A 115 21.59 -12.51 12.49
N CYS A 116 20.53 -12.31 13.28
CA CYS A 116 20.58 -12.45 14.74
C CYS A 116 20.94 -13.85 15.23
N ILE A 117 20.63 -14.91 14.47
CA ILE A 117 20.97 -16.28 14.88
C ILE A 117 22.43 -16.65 14.57
N GLN A 118 23.15 -15.85 13.79
CA GLN A 118 24.54 -16.10 13.45
C GLN A 118 25.47 -15.84 14.65
N PRO A 119 26.64 -16.49 14.70
CA PRO A 119 27.65 -16.17 15.71
C PRO A 119 28.07 -14.70 15.65
N SER A 120 28.14 -14.03 16.80
CA SER A 120 28.39 -12.58 16.94
C SER A 120 29.72 -12.06 16.39
N TRP A 121 30.63 -12.92 15.94
CA TRP A 121 31.85 -12.53 15.23
C TRP A 121 31.64 -12.40 13.71
N LEU A 122 30.47 -12.78 13.17
CA LEU A 122 30.08 -12.60 11.76
C LEU A 122 29.30 -11.29 11.53
N GLY A 123 28.71 -10.72 12.59
CA GLY A 123 27.92 -9.49 12.57
C GLY A 123 27.13 -9.33 13.87
N THR A 124 26.58 -8.15 14.12
CA THR A 124 25.55 -7.92 15.15
C THR A 124 24.28 -7.43 14.45
N CYS A 125 23.15 -8.06 14.72
CA CYS A 125 21.95 -7.82 13.91
C CYS A 125 21.31 -6.44 14.14
N ASP A 126 21.71 -5.72 15.21
CA ASP A 126 21.30 -4.34 15.45
C ASP A 126 21.96 -3.34 14.47
N ASP A 127 22.96 -3.76 13.69
CA ASP A 127 23.52 -2.96 12.57
C ASP A 127 22.46 -2.70 11.48
N LEU A 128 21.41 -3.54 11.39
CA LEU A 128 20.31 -3.37 10.44
C LEU A 128 19.28 -2.32 10.88
N ASN A 129 19.42 -1.76 12.08
CA ASN A 129 18.45 -0.82 12.64
C ASN A 129 18.10 0.37 11.71
N PRO A 130 19.03 1.03 11.01
CA PRO A 130 18.67 2.12 10.09
C PRO A 130 17.71 1.69 8.97
N TYR A 131 17.85 0.47 8.47
CA TYR A 131 16.98 -0.09 7.43
C TYR A 131 15.61 -0.43 8.00
N VAL A 132 15.58 -1.15 9.12
CA VAL A 132 14.33 -1.49 9.83
C VAL A 132 13.53 -0.24 10.20
N GLN A 133 14.19 0.82 10.66
CA GLN A 133 13.54 2.09 10.99
C GLN A 133 12.95 2.78 9.74
N ALA A 134 13.64 2.70 8.60
CA ALA A 134 13.12 3.22 7.34
C ALA A 134 11.92 2.40 6.86
N ASP A 135 11.95 1.08 6.98
CA ASP A 135 10.87 0.21 6.54
C ASP A 135 9.64 0.31 7.47
N LEU A 136 9.84 0.44 8.78
CA LEU A 136 8.76 0.73 9.74
C LEU A 136 8.08 2.06 9.44
N ALA A 137 8.83 3.09 9.03
CA ALA A 137 8.27 4.39 8.68
C ALA A 137 7.40 4.35 7.41
N ARG A 138 7.71 3.45 6.46
CA ARG A 138 6.95 3.23 5.22
C ARG A 138 5.78 2.27 5.39
N LEU A 139 5.82 1.39 6.40
CA LEU A 139 4.82 0.34 6.56
C LEU A 139 3.35 0.83 6.61
N PRO A 140 3.00 2.00 7.21
CA PRO A 140 1.62 2.51 7.16
C PRO A 140 1.05 2.67 5.74
N SER A 141 1.85 3.13 4.77
CA SER A 141 1.38 3.34 3.38
C SER A 141 1.00 2.04 2.69
N ARG A 142 1.49 0.89 3.18
CA ARG A 142 1.12 -0.44 2.68
C ARG A 142 -0.05 -1.05 3.45
N LEU A 143 -0.06 -0.92 4.78
CA LEU A 143 -1.08 -1.54 5.63
C LEU A 143 -2.47 -0.90 5.47
N ILE A 144 -2.53 0.43 5.37
CA ILE A 144 -3.81 1.15 5.32
C ILE A 144 -4.61 0.80 4.05
N PRO A 145 -4.03 0.83 2.83
CA PRO A 145 -4.73 0.41 1.62
C PRO A 145 -5.18 -1.05 1.67
N LEU A 146 -4.33 -1.97 2.16
CA LEU A 146 -4.71 -3.37 2.36
C LEU A 146 -5.97 -3.50 3.24
N TYR A 147 -6.02 -2.76 4.35
CA TYR A 147 -7.16 -2.83 5.27
C TYR A 147 -8.44 -2.24 4.66
N ARG A 148 -8.34 -1.13 3.91
CA ARG A 148 -9.47 -0.58 3.14
C ARG A 148 -9.97 -1.59 2.10
N ALA A 149 -9.07 -2.22 1.36
CA ALA A 149 -9.40 -3.21 0.34
C ALA A 149 -10.08 -4.46 0.94
N ILE A 150 -9.59 -4.99 2.06
CA ILE A 150 -10.28 -6.07 2.80
C ILE A 150 -11.69 -5.61 3.20
N ARG A 151 -11.80 -4.40 3.76
CA ARG A 151 -13.05 -3.86 4.28
C ARG A 151 -14.12 -3.72 3.20
N ALA A 152 -13.73 -3.27 2.01
CA ALA A 152 -14.60 -3.04 0.86
C ALA A 152 -15.16 -4.35 0.26
N LYS A 153 -14.46 -5.48 0.41
CA LYS A 153 -14.84 -6.77 -0.22
C LYS A 153 -15.80 -7.62 0.59
N ILE A 154 -15.88 -7.42 1.91
CA ILE A 154 -16.58 -8.31 2.83
C ILE A 154 -17.86 -7.67 3.42
N HIS A 155 -18.70 -8.47 4.08
CA HIS A 155 -19.95 -7.97 4.66
C HIS A 155 -19.69 -6.79 5.63
N PRO A 156 -20.52 -5.72 5.66
CA PRO A 156 -20.31 -4.58 6.56
C PRO A 156 -20.26 -4.96 8.05
N GLU A 157 -21.00 -6.00 8.45
CA GLU A 157 -21.00 -6.52 9.83
C GLU A 157 -19.86 -7.52 10.11
N ALA A 158 -19.05 -7.86 9.10
CA ALA A 158 -17.92 -8.76 9.28
C ALA A 158 -16.84 -8.08 10.11
N ARG A 159 -16.21 -8.84 11.01
CA ARG A 159 -15.10 -8.32 11.84
C ARG A 159 -13.76 -8.60 11.17
N VAL A 160 -12.85 -7.64 11.20
CA VAL A 160 -11.48 -7.79 10.72
C VAL A 160 -10.53 -7.57 11.88
N LEU A 161 -9.85 -8.64 12.31
CA LEU A 161 -8.96 -8.63 13.47
C LEU A 161 -7.51 -8.75 13.00
N VAL A 162 -6.75 -7.68 13.18
CA VAL A 162 -5.32 -7.62 12.88
C VAL A 162 -4.56 -7.89 14.17
N LEU A 163 -3.85 -9.00 14.23
CA LEU A 163 -3.06 -9.38 15.41
C LEU A 163 -1.69 -8.70 15.34
N GLY A 164 -1.22 -8.22 16.49
CA GLY A 164 0.18 -7.85 16.65
C GLY A 164 1.12 -9.06 16.72
N TYR A 165 2.42 -8.79 16.79
CA TYR A 165 3.46 -9.80 17.02
C TYR A 165 3.85 -9.84 18.51
N PRO A 166 4.18 -11.03 19.06
CA PRO A 166 4.63 -11.15 20.44
C PRO A 166 6.02 -10.56 20.62
N GLN A 167 6.29 -10.11 21.86
CA GLN A 167 7.64 -9.76 22.27
C GLN A 167 8.50 -11.03 22.36
N LEU A 168 9.74 -10.99 21.85
CA LEU A 168 10.57 -12.18 21.71
C LEU A 168 11.29 -12.57 23.00
N PHE A 169 11.70 -11.59 23.81
CA PHE A 169 12.43 -11.79 25.06
C PHE A 169 11.75 -11.08 26.24
N PRO A 170 12.05 -11.43 27.50
CA PRO A 170 11.50 -10.74 28.66
C PRO A 170 11.88 -9.26 28.72
N ASP A 171 11.10 -8.46 29.45
CA ASP A 171 11.34 -7.01 29.65
C ASP A 171 12.73 -6.71 30.22
N ASP A 172 13.28 -7.60 31.04
CA ASP A 172 14.68 -7.59 31.47
C ASP A 172 15.46 -8.73 30.83
N PRO A 173 15.96 -8.55 29.60
CA PRO A 173 16.71 -9.58 28.89
C PRO A 173 18.18 -9.59 29.31
N GLY A 174 18.57 -9.04 30.48
CA GLY A 174 19.95 -9.06 30.96
C GLY A 174 20.45 -10.44 31.43
N GLY A 175 19.52 -11.35 31.73
CA GLY A 175 19.81 -12.68 32.27
C GLY A 175 20.44 -13.67 31.28
N VAL A 176 20.90 -14.81 31.83
CA VAL A 176 21.37 -15.97 31.05
C VAL A 176 20.22 -16.50 30.19
N CYS A 177 20.46 -16.63 28.90
CA CYS A 177 19.46 -17.08 27.94
C CYS A 177 20.09 -18.07 26.97
N LEU A 178 19.95 -19.37 27.27
CA LEU A 178 20.52 -20.43 26.44
C LEU A 178 19.73 -20.62 25.14
N ASP A 179 18.41 -20.44 25.21
CA ASP A 179 17.51 -20.59 24.06
C ASP A 179 17.53 -19.37 23.11
N GLY A 180 18.21 -18.28 23.50
CA GLY A 180 18.47 -17.12 22.66
C GLY A 180 19.69 -17.28 21.75
N GLY A 181 20.40 -18.41 21.82
CA GLY A 181 21.56 -18.67 20.96
C GLY A 181 22.71 -17.68 21.21
N PHE A 182 23.18 -17.04 20.14
CA PHE A 182 24.28 -16.06 20.19
C PHE A 182 23.82 -14.62 20.48
N ILE A 183 22.51 -14.40 20.63
CA ILE A 183 21.92 -13.07 20.79
C ILE A 183 22.22 -12.51 22.18
N ASN A 184 22.96 -11.41 22.21
CA ASN A 184 23.40 -10.78 23.44
C ASN A 184 22.29 -9.91 24.08
N ALA A 185 22.52 -9.39 25.29
CA ALA A 185 21.49 -8.61 26.00
C ALA A 185 21.12 -7.28 25.30
N SER A 186 22.03 -6.66 24.54
CA SER A 186 21.75 -5.45 23.76
C SER A 186 20.81 -5.77 22.60
N GLU A 187 21.16 -6.79 21.81
CA GLU A 187 20.35 -7.25 20.68
C GLU A 187 18.96 -7.69 21.13
N ARG A 188 18.84 -8.38 22.27
CA ARG A 188 17.53 -8.76 22.82
C ARG A 188 16.65 -7.56 23.18
N ARG A 189 17.23 -6.49 23.75
CA ARG A 189 16.47 -5.25 24.02
C ARG A 189 16.04 -4.60 22.72
N TRP A 190 16.96 -4.50 21.77
CA TRP A 190 16.67 -3.94 20.46
C TRP A 190 15.55 -4.71 19.73
N LEU A 191 15.59 -6.04 19.71
CA LEU A 191 14.53 -6.87 19.13
C LEU A 191 13.15 -6.64 19.79
N ASN A 192 13.11 -6.48 21.11
CA ASN A 192 11.89 -6.12 21.82
C ASN A 192 11.39 -4.70 21.48
N ASP A 193 12.32 -3.74 21.33
CA ASP A 193 11.98 -2.37 20.94
C ASP A 193 11.41 -2.32 19.52
N ILE A 194 11.97 -3.07 18.57
CA ILE A 194 11.43 -3.14 17.21
C ILE A 194 10.06 -3.85 17.20
N ALA A 195 9.87 -4.95 17.95
CA ALA A 195 8.56 -5.59 18.05
C ALA A 195 7.49 -4.64 18.63
N THR A 196 7.90 -3.78 19.59
CA THR A 196 7.02 -2.73 20.14
C THR A 196 6.67 -1.69 19.09
N GLN A 197 7.63 -1.23 18.31
CA GLN A 197 7.41 -0.24 17.24
C GLN A 197 6.55 -0.80 16.11
N LEU A 198 6.80 -2.03 15.66
CA LEU A 198 5.97 -2.71 14.66
C LEU A 198 4.51 -2.81 15.11
N ASN A 199 4.27 -3.21 16.37
CA ASN A 199 2.92 -3.27 16.91
C ASN A 199 2.26 -1.90 16.98
N ALA A 200 3.00 -0.85 17.33
CA ALA A 200 2.46 0.52 17.35
C ALA A 200 2.05 0.98 15.94
N VAL A 201 2.87 0.70 14.92
CA VAL A 201 2.56 1.00 13.52
C VAL A 201 1.32 0.25 13.04
N ILE A 202 1.20 -1.04 13.39
CA ILE A 202 0.02 -1.85 13.03
C ILE A 202 -1.22 -1.31 13.74
N GLU A 203 -1.14 -1.03 15.04
CA GLU A 203 -2.25 -0.46 15.83
C GLU A 203 -2.72 0.87 15.23
N GLU A 204 -1.78 1.77 14.91
CA GLU A 204 -2.07 3.04 14.25
C GLU A 204 -2.76 2.83 12.89
N ALA A 205 -2.23 1.96 12.03
CA ALA A 205 -2.82 1.67 10.72
C ALA A 205 -4.24 1.09 10.83
N THR A 206 -4.52 0.23 11.81
CA THR A 206 -5.89 -0.28 12.04
C THR A 206 -6.85 0.82 12.49
N SER A 207 -6.37 1.78 13.31
CA SER A 207 -7.19 2.88 13.80
C SER A 207 -7.59 3.87 12.70
N SER A 208 -6.82 3.91 11.61
CA SER A 208 -7.07 4.74 10.42
C SER A 208 -8.15 4.19 9.50
N VAL A 209 -8.66 2.97 9.72
CA VAL A 209 -9.68 2.33 8.88
C VAL A 209 -10.85 1.84 9.73
N ALA A 210 -12.05 2.37 9.46
CA ALA A 210 -13.25 2.00 10.21
C ALA A 210 -13.58 0.50 10.08
N GLY A 211 -13.91 -0.14 11.20
CA GLY A 211 -14.28 -1.56 11.23
C GLY A 211 -13.11 -2.53 11.13
N ILE A 212 -11.88 -2.07 11.38
CA ILE A 212 -10.69 -2.89 11.58
C ILE A 212 -10.28 -2.82 13.05
N GLU A 213 -9.91 -3.96 13.62
CA GLU A 213 -9.63 -4.09 15.05
C GLU A 213 -8.21 -4.60 15.28
N PHE A 214 -7.42 -3.87 16.07
CA PHE A 214 -6.13 -4.38 16.55
C PHE A 214 -6.31 -5.34 17.73
N VAL A 215 -5.64 -6.48 17.68
CA VAL A 215 -5.61 -7.49 18.75
C VAL A 215 -4.19 -7.55 19.32
N PRO A 216 -3.93 -6.92 20.49
CA PRO A 216 -2.62 -6.98 21.12
C PRO A 216 -2.37 -8.36 21.71
N VAL A 217 -1.23 -8.96 21.39
CA VAL A 217 -0.87 -10.32 21.84
C VAL A 217 0.22 -10.34 22.91
N ARG A 218 0.84 -9.19 23.20
CA ARG A 218 1.98 -9.09 24.14
C ARG A 218 1.67 -9.69 25.51
N ASP A 219 0.51 -9.37 26.06
CA ASP A 219 0.17 -9.83 27.42
C ASP A 219 -0.09 -11.33 27.48
N ALA A 220 -0.54 -11.96 26.38
CA ALA A 220 -0.69 -13.41 26.29
C ALA A 220 0.66 -14.15 26.27
N PHE A 221 1.73 -13.47 25.87
CA PHE A 221 3.10 -14.02 25.83
C PHE A 221 3.96 -13.59 27.02
N ARG A 222 3.47 -12.72 27.91
CA ARG A 222 4.24 -12.21 29.04
C ARG A 222 4.68 -13.35 29.97
N GLY A 223 5.98 -13.47 30.20
CA GLY A 223 6.61 -14.56 30.95
C GLY A 223 6.80 -15.86 30.17
N HIS A 224 6.28 -15.94 28.94
CA HIS A 224 6.38 -17.07 28.01
C HIS A 224 7.24 -16.73 26.78
N GLU A 225 8.00 -15.63 26.84
CA GLU A 225 8.96 -15.23 25.82
C GLU A 225 10.15 -16.22 25.77
N ILE A 226 11.06 -16.06 24.80
CA ILE A 226 12.31 -16.82 24.78
C ILE A 226 13.12 -16.44 26.02
N CYS A 227 13.44 -17.45 26.84
CA CYS A 227 14.07 -17.25 28.15
C CYS A 227 13.20 -16.50 29.17
N GLY A 228 11.88 -16.56 29.01
CA GLY A 228 10.89 -16.16 30.00
C GLY A 228 10.96 -16.96 31.30
N SER A 229 10.21 -16.51 32.30
CA SER A 229 10.14 -17.17 33.61
C SER A 229 9.28 -18.44 33.61
N GLY A 230 8.38 -18.55 32.64
CA GLY A 230 7.50 -19.68 32.40
C GLY A 230 7.94 -20.54 31.22
N GLU A 231 7.03 -21.40 30.77
CA GLU A 231 7.27 -22.23 29.60
C GLU A 231 7.22 -21.41 28.32
N ALA A 232 8.23 -21.52 27.46
CA ALA A 232 8.30 -20.72 26.24
C ALA A 232 7.15 -21.01 25.27
N TYR A 233 6.57 -19.95 24.72
CA TYR A 233 5.57 -19.96 23.64
C TYR A 233 6.19 -19.71 22.28
N LEU A 234 7.46 -19.30 22.25
CA LEU A 234 8.24 -19.06 21.05
C LEU A 234 9.33 -20.13 20.92
N ILE A 235 9.65 -20.48 19.67
CA ILE A 235 10.77 -21.35 19.34
C ILE A 235 12.06 -20.53 19.50
N GLY A 236 13.01 -21.04 20.29
CA GLY A 236 14.31 -20.41 20.48
C GLY A 236 15.14 -20.31 19.19
N ALA A 237 16.26 -19.58 19.26
CA ALA A 237 17.20 -19.47 18.16
C ALA A 237 17.79 -20.85 17.80
N SER A 238 17.62 -21.28 16.55
CA SER A 238 18.02 -22.62 16.10
C SER A 238 18.88 -22.56 14.84
N LEU A 239 20.14 -22.99 14.94
CA LEU A 239 20.98 -23.17 13.75
C LEU A 239 20.62 -24.41 12.92
N GLN A 240 19.94 -25.39 13.53
CA GLN A 240 19.53 -26.61 12.83
C GLN A 240 18.27 -26.39 11.99
N HIS A 241 17.36 -25.54 12.47
CA HIS A 241 16.11 -25.20 11.81
C HIS A 241 15.90 -23.68 11.83
N PRO A 242 16.77 -22.90 11.17
CA PRO A 242 16.80 -21.44 11.26
C PRO A 242 15.46 -20.81 10.87
N SER A 243 14.80 -21.38 9.86
CA SER A 243 13.50 -20.93 9.35
C SER A 243 12.34 -21.01 10.36
N ASN A 244 12.49 -21.78 11.45
CA ASN A 244 11.46 -21.93 12.49
C ASN A 244 11.75 -21.07 13.73
N SER A 245 12.94 -20.46 13.80
CA SER A 245 13.34 -19.64 14.96
C SER A 245 12.36 -18.50 15.17
N PHE A 246 12.11 -18.14 16.42
CA PHE A 246 11.26 -17.03 16.86
C PHE A 246 9.77 -17.15 16.54
N HIS A 247 9.34 -18.23 15.87
CA HIS A 247 7.92 -18.44 15.60
C HIS A 247 7.21 -18.98 16.85
N PRO A 248 5.89 -18.76 16.99
CA PRO A 248 5.12 -19.39 18.05
C PRO A 248 5.13 -20.91 17.89
N ASN A 249 5.45 -21.62 18.98
CA ASN A 249 5.21 -23.05 19.06
C ASN A 249 3.72 -23.33 19.26
N TYR A 250 3.31 -24.60 19.39
CA TYR A 250 1.90 -24.97 19.55
C TYR A 250 1.20 -24.24 20.72
N LYS A 251 1.91 -23.98 21.82
CA LYS A 251 1.35 -23.27 22.98
C LYS A 251 1.16 -21.78 22.69
N GLY A 252 2.11 -21.17 21.99
CA GLY A 252 1.98 -19.82 21.48
C GLY A 252 0.84 -19.68 20.47
N GLN A 253 0.71 -20.60 19.51
CA GLN A 253 -0.41 -20.63 18.57
C GLN A 253 -1.77 -20.77 19.28
N ARG A 254 -1.85 -21.61 20.32
CA ARG A 254 -3.05 -21.69 21.17
C ARG A 254 -3.31 -20.38 21.92
N ALA A 255 -2.29 -19.74 22.47
CA ALA A 255 -2.43 -18.46 23.16
C ALA A 255 -2.94 -17.35 22.22
N LEU A 256 -2.49 -17.34 20.96
CA LEU A 256 -3.02 -16.43 19.93
C LEU A 256 -4.51 -16.69 19.67
N ALA A 257 -4.91 -17.96 19.49
CA ALA A 257 -6.31 -18.31 19.27
C ALA A 257 -7.20 -17.91 20.46
N ASP A 258 -6.76 -18.20 21.68
CA ASP A 258 -7.47 -17.85 22.91
C ASP A 258 -7.57 -16.31 23.09
N THR A 259 -6.54 -15.56 22.66
CA THR A 259 -6.55 -14.08 22.68
C THR A 259 -7.58 -13.53 21.70
N VAL A 260 -7.66 -14.08 20.48
CA VAL A 260 -8.65 -13.67 19.48
C VAL A 260 -10.06 -14.02 19.95
N GLN A 261 -10.28 -15.22 20.49
CA GLN A 261 -11.57 -15.61 21.07
C GLN A 261 -11.98 -14.66 22.18
N ALA A 262 -11.07 -14.34 23.12
CA ALA A 262 -11.36 -13.41 24.21
C ALA A 262 -11.69 -12.00 23.69
N HIS A 263 -11.00 -11.53 22.64
CA HIS A 263 -11.31 -10.26 21.98
C HIS A 263 -12.71 -10.29 21.35
N LEU A 264 -13.07 -11.38 20.68
CA LEU A 264 -14.40 -11.55 20.09
C LEU A 264 -15.51 -11.53 21.14
N ASP A 265 -15.26 -12.14 22.31
CA ASP A 265 -16.22 -12.24 23.41
C ASP A 265 -16.40 -10.93 24.18
N THR A 266 -15.35 -10.09 24.25
CA THR A 266 -15.31 -8.88 25.08
C THR A 266 -15.56 -7.59 24.31
N VAL A 267 -15.22 -7.55 23.03
CA VAL A 267 -15.44 -6.40 22.15
C VAL A 267 -16.68 -6.67 21.30
N PRO A 268 -17.80 -5.96 21.54
CA PRO A 268 -19.01 -6.10 20.72
C PRO A 268 -18.72 -5.81 19.24
N SER A 269 -19.42 -6.50 18.34
CA SER A 269 -19.31 -6.21 16.90
C SER A 269 -19.64 -4.73 16.62
N PRO A 270 -18.93 -4.01 15.74
CA PRO A 270 -19.08 -2.55 15.55
C PRO A 270 -20.45 -2.06 15.00
N VAL A 271 -21.50 -2.87 14.98
CA VAL A 271 -22.76 -2.55 14.31
C VAL A 271 -23.72 -1.79 15.24
N GLU A 272 -23.54 -0.48 15.35
CA GLU A 272 -24.63 0.51 15.54
C GLU A 272 -24.26 1.85 14.84
N PRO A 273 -25.23 2.68 14.39
CA PRO A 273 -24.96 3.91 13.66
C PRO A 273 -24.28 5.00 14.53
N LEU A 274 -23.37 5.74 13.91
CA LEU A 274 -22.39 6.67 14.51
C LEU A 274 -22.92 7.69 15.55
N PRO A 275 -22.22 7.89 16.68
CA PRO A 275 -22.28 9.08 17.54
C PRO A 275 -21.10 10.07 17.24
N PRO A 276 -21.08 11.30 17.82
CA PRO A 276 -20.54 12.54 17.22
C PRO A 276 -19.00 12.61 17.20
N PRO A 277 -18.39 13.59 16.50
CA PRO A 277 -17.18 13.40 15.72
C PRO A 277 -15.93 13.16 16.59
N PRO A 278 -14.93 12.47 16.02
CA PRO A 278 -13.64 12.23 16.66
C PRO A 278 -12.91 13.54 16.98
N PRO A 279 -11.89 13.53 17.87
CA PRO A 279 -10.92 14.62 17.94
C PRO A 279 -10.39 14.93 16.53
N PRO A 280 -10.00 16.19 16.25
CA PRO A 280 -9.67 16.59 14.89
C PRO A 280 -8.66 15.60 14.30
N PRO A 281 -8.92 15.08 13.09
CA PRO A 281 -8.02 14.12 12.48
C PRO A 281 -6.62 14.76 12.36
N PRO A 282 -5.54 13.96 12.33
CA PRO A 282 -4.33 14.45 11.67
C PRO A 282 -4.75 15.03 10.32
N PRO A 283 -4.20 16.18 9.90
CA PRO A 283 -4.69 16.86 8.71
C PRO A 283 -4.80 15.84 7.57
N ALA A 284 -5.98 15.74 6.98
CA ALA A 284 -6.18 14.93 5.79
C ALA A 284 -5.08 15.35 4.81
N VAL A 285 -4.34 14.38 4.26
CA VAL A 285 -3.31 14.68 3.28
C VAL A 285 -4.07 15.02 2.00
N THR A 286 -4.46 16.27 1.89
CA THR A 286 -5.12 16.81 0.71
C THR A 286 -4.07 17.04 -0.35
N ASP A 287 -4.43 16.78 -1.59
CA ASP A 287 -3.66 17.25 -2.72
C ASP A 287 -3.63 18.77 -2.76
N GLU A 288 -2.46 19.31 -3.08
CA GLU A 288 -2.31 20.70 -3.42
C GLU A 288 -1.96 20.91 -4.90
N ILE A 289 -2.18 22.12 -5.41
CA ILE A 289 -1.87 22.46 -6.80
C ILE A 289 -0.46 23.03 -6.91
N GLY A 290 0.41 22.32 -7.62
CA GLY A 290 1.71 22.80 -8.07
C GLY A 290 1.60 23.67 -9.31
N LEU A 291 2.55 24.61 -9.49
CA LEU A 291 2.63 25.43 -10.70
C LEU A 291 3.95 25.21 -11.43
N PHE A 292 3.86 25.02 -12.75
CA PHE A 292 5.01 24.97 -13.64
C PHE A 292 4.98 26.11 -14.66
N ASP A 293 6.06 26.85 -14.80
CA ASP A 293 6.25 27.82 -15.88
C ASP A 293 6.98 27.15 -17.07
N PRO A 294 6.27 26.84 -18.17
CA PRO A 294 6.83 26.12 -19.30
C PRO A 294 7.82 26.95 -20.12
N THR A 295 7.93 28.26 -19.87
CA THR A 295 8.89 29.14 -20.56
C THR A 295 10.24 29.14 -19.86
N SER A 296 10.23 29.04 -18.52
CA SER A 296 11.44 29.14 -17.71
C SER A 296 11.87 27.83 -17.04
N GLY A 297 11.00 26.81 -17.04
CA GLY A 297 11.23 25.54 -16.33
C GLY A 297 11.10 25.66 -14.81
N VAL A 298 10.48 26.75 -14.32
CA VAL A 298 10.32 26.98 -12.88
C VAL A 298 9.14 26.19 -12.35
N TRP A 299 9.40 25.39 -11.34
CA TRP A 299 8.40 24.79 -10.47
C TRP A 299 8.15 25.67 -9.26
N SER A 300 6.89 25.73 -8.83
CA SER A 300 6.44 26.36 -7.60
C SER A 300 5.47 25.41 -6.93
N LEU A 301 5.98 24.60 -6.01
CA LEU A 301 5.21 23.61 -5.28
C LEU A 301 4.92 24.10 -3.86
N PRO A 302 3.71 23.88 -3.33
CA PRO A 302 3.40 24.19 -1.94
C PRO A 302 4.21 23.35 -0.95
N ARG A 303 4.15 23.74 0.34
CA ARG A 303 4.76 23.04 1.48
C ARG A 303 3.80 23.09 2.67
N PRO A 304 3.88 22.12 3.61
CA PRO A 304 2.89 22.01 4.69
C PRO A 304 2.92 23.22 5.63
N ASN A 305 4.04 23.94 5.65
CA ASN A 305 4.22 25.16 6.44
C ASN A 305 3.64 26.43 5.76
N GLY A 306 2.90 26.28 4.65
CA GLY A 306 2.30 27.37 3.88
C GLY A 306 3.29 28.18 3.02
N SER A 307 4.55 27.73 2.92
CA SER A 307 5.54 28.34 2.02
C SER A 307 5.58 27.64 0.67
N THR A 308 6.06 28.33 -0.37
CA THR A 308 6.23 27.74 -1.70
C THR A 308 7.69 27.34 -1.93
N ARG A 309 7.91 26.09 -2.31
CA ARG A 309 9.17 25.57 -2.83
C ARG A 309 9.32 25.98 -4.29
N ILE A 310 10.42 26.67 -4.61
CA ILE A 310 10.70 27.13 -5.97
C ILE A 310 12.03 26.53 -6.42
N PHE A 311 12.03 25.88 -7.58
CA PHE A 311 13.21 25.28 -8.20
C PHE A 311 13.05 25.19 -9.71
N TYR A 312 14.11 24.78 -10.41
CA TYR A 312 14.12 24.61 -11.86
C TYR A 312 14.30 23.14 -12.20
N TYR A 313 13.46 22.63 -13.08
CA TYR A 313 13.60 21.30 -13.65
C TYR A 313 12.90 21.25 -15.02
N GLY A 314 13.44 20.46 -15.95
CA GLY A 314 12.99 20.44 -17.34
C GLY A 314 13.47 21.63 -18.19
N ILE A 315 13.14 21.59 -19.48
CA ILE A 315 13.43 22.66 -20.44
C ILE A 315 12.15 23.15 -21.13
N PRO A 316 12.18 24.32 -21.80
CA PRO A 316 11.01 24.82 -22.49
C PRO A 316 10.47 23.83 -23.54
N GLY A 317 9.18 23.51 -23.43
CA GLY A 317 8.49 22.56 -24.29
C GLY A 317 8.36 21.14 -23.71
N ASP A 318 9.02 20.83 -22.59
CA ASP A 318 8.73 19.60 -21.83
C ASP A 318 7.34 19.72 -21.16
N THR A 319 6.65 18.59 -21.04
CA THR A 319 5.36 18.45 -20.35
C THR A 319 5.62 18.02 -18.91
N PRO A 320 5.17 18.80 -17.91
CA PRO A 320 5.35 18.47 -16.51
C PRO A 320 4.40 17.35 -16.08
N LEU A 321 4.87 16.50 -15.18
CA LEU A 321 4.12 15.44 -14.51
C LEU A 321 4.48 15.42 -13.03
N LEU A 322 3.58 14.90 -12.21
CA LEU A 322 3.79 14.55 -10.81
C LEU A 322 3.33 13.11 -10.61
N GLY A 323 3.99 12.42 -9.69
CA GLY A 323 3.64 11.07 -9.27
C GLY A 323 4.65 10.50 -8.28
N ASP A 324 4.25 9.50 -7.52
CA ASP A 324 5.05 8.69 -6.60
C ASP A 324 5.84 7.61 -7.36
N TRP A 325 6.90 8.04 -8.04
CA TRP A 325 7.72 7.15 -8.89
C TRP A 325 8.50 6.09 -8.11
N ASP A 326 8.73 6.29 -6.81
CA ASP A 326 9.49 5.37 -5.96
C ASP A 326 8.72 4.80 -4.77
N CYS A 327 7.39 4.88 -4.84
CA CYS A 327 6.45 4.23 -3.94
C CYS A 327 6.61 4.65 -2.48
N ASP A 328 7.00 5.89 -2.22
CA ASP A 328 7.23 6.43 -0.88
C ASP A 328 6.04 7.25 -0.34
N GLY A 329 4.97 7.35 -1.12
CA GLY A 329 3.76 8.10 -0.86
C GLY A 329 3.88 9.60 -1.12
N ILE A 330 4.93 10.05 -1.80
CA ILE A 330 5.17 11.46 -2.09
C ILE A 330 5.31 11.70 -3.59
N ASP A 331 4.39 12.48 -4.14
CA ASP A 331 4.49 12.92 -5.53
C ASP A 331 5.71 13.79 -5.79
N THR A 332 6.49 13.38 -6.78
CA THR A 332 7.72 14.05 -7.19
C THR A 332 7.75 14.38 -8.67
N VAL A 333 8.57 15.36 -9.05
CA VAL A 333 8.50 15.94 -10.40
C VAL A 333 9.05 15.03 -11.50
N ALA A 334 8.37 15.06 -12.63
CA ALA A 334 8.80 14.44 -13.87
C ALA A 334 8.63 15.35 -15.08
N MET A 335 9.40 15.06 -16.13
CA MET A 335 9.34 15.73 -17.42
C MET A 335 9.20 14.74 -18.54
N TYR A 336 8.20 14.93 -19.38
CA TYR A 336 8.08 14.25 -20.66
C TYR A 336 8.45 15.18 -21.80
N ARG A 337 9.30 14.74 -22.72
CA ARG A 337 9.73 15.52 -23.88
C ARG A 337 8.94 15.14 -25.13
N PRO A 338 7.94 15.94 -25.55
CA PRO A 338 7.02 15.57 -26.63
C PRO A 338 7.69 15.44 -27.99
N SER A 339 8.89 16.01 -28.18
CA SER A 339 9.64 15.90 -29.43
C SER A 339 10.36 14.56 -29.62
N SER A 340 10.47 13.75 -28.57
CA SER A 340 11.29 12.53 -28.59
C SER A 340 10.70 11.34 -27.83
N GLY A 341 9.72 11.55 -26.95
CA GLY A 341 9.17 10.49 -26.09
C GLY A 341 10.02 10.17 -24.86
N PHE A 342 11.04 10.99 -24.57
CA PHE A 342 11.85 10.83 -23.36
C PHE A 342 11.08 11.26 -22.12
N VAL A 343 11.27 10.50 -21.05
CA VAL A 343 10.82 10.77 -19.69
C VAL A 343 12.07 11.04 -18.84
N TYR A 344 12.00 12.03 -17.96
CA TYR A 344 13.02 12.39 -16.98
C TYR A 344 12.37 12.52 -15.60
N LEU A 345 12.50 11.51 -14.75
CA LEU A 345 11.90 11.48 -13.42
C LEU A 345 12.89 11.96 -12.35
N ARG A 346 12.38 12.56 -11.29
CA ARG A 346 13.12 12.75 -10.04
C ARG A 346 12.31 12.19 -8.91
N ASN A 347 12.98 11.57 -7.95
CA ASN A 347 12.36 11.13 -6.70
C ASN A 347 12.43 12.25 -5.63
N ARG A 348 12.71 13.49 -6.06
CA ARG A 348 12.86 14.65 -5.19
C ARG A 348 12.40 15.93 -5.87
N ASN A 349 11.63 16.71 -5.11
CA ASN A 349 11.16 18.03 -5.48
C ASN A 349 12.24 19.11 -5.28
N ASP A 350 13.32 19.02 -6.07
CA ASP A 350 14.44 19.97 -6.12
C ASP A 350 15.05 20.07 -7.54
N PHE A 351 16.13 20.85 -7.69
CA PHE A 351 16.85 20.97 -8.96
C PHE A 351 17.86 19.82 -9.10
N GLY A 352 18.13 19.39 -10.33
CA GLY A 352 19.17 18.38 -10.58
C GLY A 352 19.01 17.63 -11.90
N VAL A 353 19.78 16.55 -12.03
CA VAL A 353 19.66 15.58 -13.14
C VAL A 353 18.67 14.49 -12.76
N ALA A 354 17.93 13.96 -13.74
CA ALA A 354 16.96 12.89 -13.52
C ALA A 354 17.58 11.70 -12.76
N ASP A 355 16.81 11.12 -11.85
CA ASP A 355 17.17 9.88 -11.17
C ASP A 355 16.95 8.69 -12.13
N GLU A 356 15.88 8.76 -12.93
CA GLU A 356 15.52 7.81 -13.98
C GLU A 356 15.25 8.56 -15.30
N ASP A 357 15.80 8.07 -16.41
CA ASP A 357 15.46 8.54 -17.75
C ASP A 357 15.29 7.40 -18.75
N PHE A 358 14.20 7.45 -19.52
CA PHE A 358 13.85 6.39 -20.45
C PHE A 358 12.92 6.90 -21.56
N PHE A 359 12.64 6.05 -22.56
CA PHE A 359 11.67 6.35 -23.60
C PHE A 359 10.36 5.64 -23.34
N TYR A 360 9.26 6.37 -23.39
CA TYR A 360 7.93 5.77 -23.38
C TYR A 360 6.96 6.59 -24.22
N GLY A 361 6.71 6.12 -25.45
CA GLY A 361 5.90 6.82 -26.45
C GLY A 361 6.70 7.34 -27.64
N ILE A 362 6.01 8.07 -28.50
CA ILE A 362 6.57 8.69 -29.70
C ILE A 362 6.23 10.19 -29.74
N PRO A 363 6.78 10.97 -30.69
CA PRO A 363 6.43 12.37 -30.79
C PRO A 363 4.92 12.59 -30.94
N ASP A 364 4.42 13.66 -30.30
CA ASP A 364 3.01 14.06 -30.20
C ASP A 364 2.09 13.18 -29.32
N ASP A 365 2.62 12.14 -28.67
CA ASP A 365 1.89 11.45 -27.60
C ASP A 365 1.77 12.36 -26.36
N VAL A 366 0.66 12.24 -25.64
CA VAL A 366 0.36 13.02 -24.42
C VAL A 366 0.57 12.11 -23.21
N PRO A 367 1.50 12.43 -22.30
CA PRO A 367 1.80 11.60 -21.14
C PRO A 367 0.74 11.80 -20.04
N ILE A 368 0.60 10.78 -19.20
CA ILE A 368 -0.29 10.76 -18.04
C ILE A 368 0.42 9.94 -16.97
N ALA A 369 0.45 10.46 -15.74
CA ALA A 369 0.92 9.74 -14.56
C ALA A 369 -0.29 9.08 -13.88
N GLY A 370 -0.07 7.95 -13.22
CA GLY A 370 -1.07 7.32 -12.38
C GLY A 370 -0.67 5.93 -11.86
N ASP A 371 -1.32 5.49 -10.79
CA ASP A 371 -1.26 4.14 -10.23
C ASP A 371 -2.28 3.23 -10.94
N TRP A 372 -1.87 2.68 -12.08
CA TRP A 372 -2.78 1.94 -12.97
C TRP A 372 -3.14 0.53 -12.47
N ASP A 373 -2.48 0.01 -11.44
CA ASP A 373 -2.76 -1.32 -10.89
C ASP A 373 -2.98 -1.40 -9.37
N GLY A 374 -3.04 -0.26 -8.71
CA GLY A 374 -3.44 -0.10 -7.32
C GLY A 374 -2.36 -0.58 -6.35
N ASP A 375 -1.09 -0.48 -6.74
CA ASP A 375 0.05 -0.88 -5.90
C ASP A 375 0.62 0.27 -5.05
N GLY A 376 0.08 1.48 -5.23
CA GLY A 376 0.47 2.72 -4.57
C GLY A 376 1.63 3.43 -5.26
N CYS A 377 2.12 2.96 -6.41
CA CYS A 377 3.21 3.55 -7.16
C CYS A 377 2.72 4.17 -8.47
N ASP A 378 3.17 5.39 -8.76
CA ASP A 378 2.86 6.00 -10.05
C ASP A 378 3.75 5.50 -11.17
N THR A 379 3.10 5.20 -12.29
CA THR A 379 3.77 4.86 -13.54
C THR A 379 3.22 5.70 -14.68
N LEU A 380 3.38 5.26 -15.94
CA LEU A 380 3.06 6.11 -17.09
C LEU A 380 2.09 5.46 -18.06
N ALA A 381 1.11 6.27 -18.46
CA ALA A 381 0.35 6.06 -19.68
C ALA A 381 0.66 7.14 -20.72
N ILE A 382 0.40 6.81 -21.98
CA ILE A 382 0.40 7.77 -23.08
C ILE A 382 -0.93 7.70 -23.81
N PHE A 383 -1.51 8.85 -24.09
CA PHE A 383 -2.58 8.99 -25.05
C PHE A 383 -2.01 9.38 -26.41
N ARG A 384 -2.33 8.60 -27.44
CA ARG A 384 -1.98 8.89 -28.83
C ARG A 384 -3.17 9.48 -29.57
N PRO A 385 -3.21 10.81 -29.80
CA PRO A 385 -4.37 11.47 -30.40
C PRO A 385 -4.61 11.03 -31.85
N GLY A 386 -3.56 10.59 -32.55
CA GLY A 386 -3.66 10.08 -33.91
C GLY A 386 -4.46 8.78 -34.03
N GLU A 387 -4.53 8.00 -32.95
CA GLU A 387 -5.18 6.69 -32.89
C GLU A 387 -6.42 6.68 -31.99
N GLY A 388 -6.58 7.70 -31.13
CA GLY A 388 -7.61 7.67 -30.08
C GLY A 388 -7.35 6.58 -29.04
N ARG A 389 -6.08 6.23 -28.83
CA ARG A 389 -5.65 5.06 -28.06
C ARG A 389 -4.82 5.48 -26.86
N VAL A 390 -5.09 4.84 -25.74
CA VAL A 390 -4.32 4.93 -24.50
C VAL A 390 -3.44 3.68 -24.41
N TYR A 391 -2.17 3.88 -24.07
CA TYR A 391 -1.18 2.82 -23.84
C TYR A 391 -0.67 2.97 -22.41
N VAL A 392 -0.94 1.97 -21.57
CA VAL A 392 -0.66 1.99 -20.14
C VAL A 392 0.52 1.07 -19.85
N SER A 393 1.44 1.52 -19.01
CA SER A 393 2.48 0.65 -18.45
C SER A 393 2.52 0.79 -16.94
N ASN A 394 2.57 -0.36 -16.26
CA ASN A 394 2.67 -0.49 -14.81
C ASN A 394 4.13 -0.63 -14.37
N THR A 395 5.09 -0.24 -15.22
CA THR A 395 6.50 -0.31 -14.88
C THR A 395 7.24 0.80 -15.60
N LEU A 396 8.03 1.56 -14.85
CA LEU A 396 8.91 2.58 -15.40
C LEU A 396 10.00 1.95 -16.27
N GLY A 397 10.35 2.61 -17.37
CA GLY A 397 11.45 2.19 -18.24
C GLY A 397 11.10 2.11 -19.73
N THR A 398 12.12 1.81 -20.54
CA THR A 398 11.95 1.71 -22.00
C THR A 398 11.37 0.37 -22.39
N ARG A 399 10.03 0.30 -22.49
CA ARG A 399 9.31 -0.93 -22.81
C ARG A 399 8.01 -0.70 -23.59
N PRO A 400 7.46 -1.74 -24.23
CA PRO A 400 6.09 -1.72 -24.70
C PRO A 400 5.12 -1.50 -23.55
N ALA A 401 3.98 -0.89 -23.85
CA ALA A 401 2.85 -0.82 -22.93
C ALA A 401 2.35 -2.21 -22.54
N ASP A 402 1.98 -2.39 -21.28
CA ASP A 402 1.43 -3.63 -20.75
C ASP A 402 0.05 -3.92 -21.37
N PHE A 403 -0.75 -2.86 -21.59
CA PHE A 403 -2.00 -2.94 -22.33
C PHE A 403 -2.36 -1.62 -23.02
N SER A 404 -3.34 -1.69 -23.94
CA SER A 404 -3.83 -0.50 -24.62
C SER A 404 -5.30 -0.63 -25.02
N PHE A 405 -6.00 0.50 -25.08
CA PHE A 405 -7.42 0.52 -25.42
C PHE A 405 -7.83 1.82 -26.10
N LEU A 406 -8.96 1.77 -26.83
CA LEU A 406 -9.57 2.95 -27.46
C LEU A 406 -10.51 3.62 -26.47
N TYR A 407 -10.38 4.94 -26.30
CA TYR A 407 -11.27 5.66 -25.40
C TYR A 407 -11.43 7.15 -25.77
N GLY A 408 -10.34 7.85 -26.11
CA GLY A 408 -10.37 9.27 -26.45
C GLY A 408 -10.41 9.58 -27.94
N PHE A 409 -10.64 10.84 -28.29
CA PHE A 409 -10.59 11.37 -29.65
C PHE A 409 -9.45 12.37 -29.84
N ARG A 410 -9.12 12.64 -31.10
CA ARG A 410 -8.13 13.68 -31.44
C ARG A 410 -8.57 15.03 -30.87
N GLY A 411 -7.71 15.63 -30.06
CA GLY A 411 -7.94 16.94 -29.44
C GLY A 411 -8.49 16.86 -28.01
N ASP A 412 -8.84 15.66 -27.55
CA ASP A 412 -9.14 15.43 -26.14
C ASP A 412 -7.86 15.50 -25.31
N ARG A 413 -7.99 16.00 -24.09
CA ARG A 413 -6.89 16.12 -23.12
C ARG A 413 -7.11 15.08 -22.03
N PRO A 414 -6.20 14.10 -21.89
CA PRO A 414 -6.35 13.08 -20.86
C PRO A 414 -6.07 13.65 -19.47
N PHE A 415 -6.65 13.00 -18.47
CA PHE A 415 -6.31 13.12 -17.05
C PHE A 415 -6.51 11.75 -16.38
N ALA A 416 -5.92 11.55 -15.20
CA ALA A 416 -6.02 10.32 -14.43
C ALA A 416 -6.44 10.61 -12.99
N GLY A 417 -6.98 9.61 -12.32
CA GLY A 417 -7.30 9.65 -10.92
C GLY A 417 -8.18 8.49 -10.47
N ASP A 418 -8.22 8.28 -9.16
CA ASP A 418 -9.08 7.34 -8.45
C ASP A 418 -10.47 7.96 -8.23
N PHE A 419 -11.30 7.91 -9.27
CA PHE A 419 -12.61 8.59 -9.25
C PHE A 419 -13.68 7.89 -8.42
N ASP A 420 -13.42 6.66 -7.93
CA ASP A 420 -14.35 5.90 -7.08
C ASP A 420 -13.74 5.33 -5.79
N GLY A 421 -12.55 5.79 -5.42
CA GLY A 421 -11.91 5.53 -4.13
C GLY A 421 -11.44 4.08 -3.97
N ASP A 422 -11.17 3.39 -5.07
CA ASP A 422 -10.77 1.99 -5.06
C ASP A 422 -9.25 1.77 -4.91
N GLY A 423 -8.49 2.87 -4.91
CA GLY A 423 -7.05 2.95 -4.82
C GLY A 423 -6.33 2.73 -6.14
N THR A 424 -7.04 2.65 -7.27
CA THR A 424 -6.47 2.49 -8.61
C THR A 424 -6.84 3.68 -9.50
N ASP A 425 -5.86 4.25 -10.16
CA ASP A 425 -6.11 5.31 -11.12
C ASP A 425 -6.79 4.79 -12.37
N SER A 426 -7.78 5.56 -12.79
CA SER A 426 -8.51 5.36 -14.02
C SER A 426 -8.29 6.54 -14.97
N ILE A 427 -8.90 6.51 -16.15
CA ILE A 427 -8.64 7.54 -17.17
C ILE A 427 -9.89 8.31 -17.55
N GLY A 428 -9.70 9.61 -17.71
CA GLY A 428 -10.69 10.53 -18.23
C GLY A 428 -10.15 11.42 -19.34
N PHE A 429 -11.08 12.11 -20.00
CA PHE A 429 -10.80 13.08 -21.05
C PHE A 429 -11.58 14.36 -20.84
N PHE A 430 -10.87 15.48 -20.87
CA PHE A 430 -11.47 16.78 -21.10
C PHE A 430 -11.54 17.03 -22.61
N THR A 431 -12.74 16.88 -23.15
CA THR A 431 -13.01 16.86 -24.58
C THR A 431 -12.88 18.24 -25.22
N GLY A 432 -12.68 18.26 -26.54
CA GLY A 432 -12.62 19.51 -27.32
C GLY A 432 -13.88 20.38 -27.27
N ILE A 433 -15.02 19.83 -26.80
CA ILE A 433 -16.29 20.54 -26.63
C ILE A 433 -16.55 21.01 -25.18
N GLY A 434 -15.58 20.85 -24.28
CA GLY A 434 -15.68 21.31 -22.88
C GLY A 434 -16.41 20.33 -21.96
N MET A 435 -16.54 19.07 -22.38
CA MET A 435 -17.12 18.00 -21.57
C MET A 435 -16.01 17.19 -20.91
N VAL A 436 -16.21 16.82 -19.65
CA VAL A 436 -15.42 15.82 -18.95
C VAL A 436 -16.11 14.48 -19.08
N VAL A 437 -15.35 13.46 -19.45
CA VAL A 437 -15.79 12.07 -19.48
C VAL A 437 -14.74 11.21 -18.79
N TYR A 438 -15.15 10.22 -18.03
CA TYR A 438 -14.22 9.21 -17.49
C TYR A 438 -14.90 7.85 -17.37
N ARG A 439 -14.05 6.85 -17.10
CA ARG A 439 -14.42 5.49 -16.72
C ARG A 439 -13.62 5.10 -15.50
N ASN A 440 -14.25 4.43 -14.55
CA ASN A 440 -13.56 3.92 -13.36
C ASN A 440 -12.76 2.66 -13.70
N GLN A 441 -13.14 1.96 -14.76
CA GLN A 441 -12.40 0.81 -15.25
C GLN A 441 -11.48 1.16 -16.41
N LEU A 442 -10.17 0.92 -16.22
CA LEU A 442 -9.16 1.00 -17.26
C LEU A 442 -9.47 0.05 -18.43
N GLY A 443 -9.97 0.61 -19.52
CA GLY A 443 -10.33 -0.15 -20.71
C GLY A 443 -11.27 0.59 -21.64
N ALA A 444 -11.56 -0.03 -22.78
CA ALA A 444 -12.54 0.49 -23.73
C ALA A 444 -13.97 0.29 -23.22
N GLY A 445 -14.86 1.23 -23.54
CA GLY A 445 -16.30 1.08 -23.30
C GLY A 445 -17.03 2.41 -23.17
N SER A 446 -18.26 2.36 -22.65
CA SER A 446 -19.08 3.56 -22.37
C SER A 446 -18.56 4.35 -21.18
N ASN A 447 -18.76 5.66 -21.16
CA ASN A 447 -18.38 6.48 -20.02
C ASN A 447 -19.22 6.13 -18.79
N ASP A 448 -18.58 6.05 -17.62
CA ASP A 448 -19.26 5.94 -16.33
C ASP A 448 -19.72 7.33 -15.86
N PHE A 449 -18.95 8.36 -16.22
CA PHE A 449 -19.31 9.75 -15.99
C PHE A 449 -19.18 10.62 -17.23
N SER A 450 -20.08 11.60 -17.35
CA SER A 450 -20.10 12.48 -18.50
C SER A 450 -20.82 13.80 -18.15
N ALA A 451 -20.10 14.92 -18.10
CA ALA A 451 -20.69 16.21 -17.75
C ALA A 451 -19.92 17.42 -18.29
N TYR A 452 -20.55 18.59 -18.36
CA TYR A 452 -19.89 19.83 -18.77
C TYR A 452 -19.23 20.52 -17.57
N TYR A 453 -17.90 20.60 -17.60
CA TYR A 453 -17.11 21.34 -16.61
C TYR A 453 -16.32 22.45 -17.33
N GLY A 454 -16.85 23.67 -17.26
CA GLY A 454 -16.16 24.85 -17.76
C GLY A 454 -16.25 25.09 -19.27
N HIS A 455 -15.33 25.91 -19.78
CA HIS A 455 -15.25 26.33 -21.18
C HIS A 455 -14.12 25.59 -21.90
N THR A 456 -14.15 25.49 -23.23
CA THR A 456 -13.15 24.74 -24.02
C THR A 456 -11.71 25.21 -23.82
N THR A 457 -11.54 26.46 -23.36
CA THR A 457 -10.26 27.11 -23.08
C THR A 457 -9.69 26.78 -21.70
N HIS A 458 -10.44 26.09 -20.83
CA HIS A 458 -9.96 25.73 -19.50
C HIS A 458 -8.94 24.59 -19.58
N ARG A 459 -8.06 24.48 -18.59
CA ARG A 459 -7.30 23.25 -18.30
C ARG A 459 -8.00 22.48 -17.19
N PHE A 460 -7.83 21.17 -17.17
CA PHE A 460 -8.49 20.28 -16.24
C PHE A 460 -7.45 19.39 -15.59
N VAL A 461 -7.54 19.25 -14.28
CA VAL A 461 -6.73 18.37 -13.45
C VAL A 461 -7.64 17.75 -12.39
N THR A 462 -7.18 16.70 -11.75
CA THR A 462 -7.89 15.91 -10.74
C THR A 462 -6.96 15.69 -9.55
N GLY A 463 -7.54 15.52 -8.37
CA GLY A 463 -6.82 15.33 -7.12
C GLY A 463 -7.78 15.16 -5.95
N ASP A 464 -7.26 14.67 -4.83
CA ASP A 464 -7.98 14.49 -3.57
C ASP A 464 -7.97 15.80 -2.76
N TRP A 465 -8.88 16.71 -3.09
CA TRP A 465 -8.89 18.07 -2.53
C TRP A 465 -9.34 18.16 -1.08
N ASP A 466 -10.05 17.15 -0.56
CA ASP A 466 -10.58 17.12 0.81
C ASP A 466 -10.09 15.94 1.66
N GLY A 467 -9.25 15.09 1.08
CA GLY A 467 -8.53 14.02 1.77
C GLY A 467 -9.39 12.79 2.03
N ASP A 468 -10.44 12.58 1.23
CA ASP A 468 -11.36 11.46 1.36
C ASP A 468 -10.94 10.22 0.55
N GLY A 469 -9.92 10.36 -0.30
CA GLY A 469 -9.37 9.35 -1.19
C GLY A 469 -10.00 9.32 -2.58
N ASP A 470 -11.02 10.14 -2.86
CA ASP A 470 -11.64 10.22 -4.19
C ASP A 470 -11.04 11.41 -4.98
N ASP A 471 -10.51 11.13 -6.16
CA ASP A 471 -10.04 12.17 -7.06
C ASP A 471 -11.21 12.92 -7.71
N THR A 472 -11.22 14.22 -7.47
CA THR A 472 -12.31 15.10 -7.88
C THR A 472 -11.80 16.25 -8.75
N PRO A 473 -12.67 16.95 -9.49
CA PRO A 473 -12.18 17.78 -10.59
C PRO A 473 -11.76 19.18 -10.16
N ALA A 474 -10.72 19.70 -10.81
CA ALA A 474 -10.35 21.11 -10.79
C ALA A 474 -10.19 21.68 -12.21
N ALA A 475 -10.76 22.87 -12.43
CA ALA A 475 -10.70 23.57 -13.70
C ALA A 475 -9.93 24.89 -13.57
N TYR A 476 -8.99 25.12 -14.47
CA TYR A 476 -8.18 26.35 -14.53
C TYR A 476 -8.51 27.19 -15.75
N GLN A 477 -8.76 28.48 -15.55
CA GLN A 477 -8.86 29.45 -16.63
C GLN A 477 -7.51 30.10 -16.94
N PRO A 478 -7.24 30.40 -18.22
CA PRO A 478 -6.06 31.17 -18.62
C PRO A 478 -5.93 32.55 -17.95
N ASP A 479 -7.02 33.12 -17.41
CA ASP A 479 -7.03 34.40 -16.69
C ASP A 479 -6.46 34.33 -15.27
N GLY A 480 -6.04 33.13 -14.85
CA GLY A 480 -5.36 32.90 -13.58
C GLY A 480 -6.22 32.30 -12.48
N SER A 481 -7.48 31.93 -12.70
CA SER A 481 -8.30 31.33 -11.62
C SER A 481 -8.37 29.80 -11.73
N VAL A 482 -8.25 29.08 -10.61
CA VAL A 482 -8.61 27.65 -10.48
C VAL A 482 -9.89 27.52 -9.66
N TRP A 483 -10.80 26.68 -10.12
CA TRP A 483 -11.97 26.24 -9.37
C TRP A 483 -11.83 24.76 -9.04
N LEU A 484 -12.04 24.40 -7.78
CA LEU A 484 -12.00 23.02 -7.32
C LEU A 484 -13.39 22.60 -6.86
N TRP A 485 -13.75 21.35 -7.13
CA TRP A 485 -14.94 20.70 -6.62
C TRP A 485 -14.51 19.47 -5.85
N THR A 486 -15.00 19.30 -4.63
CA THR A 486 -14.70 18.10 -3.83
C THR A 486 -15.64 16.93 -4.15
N THR A 487 -16.47 17.08 -5.19
CA THR A 487 -17.31 16.01 -5.72
C THR A 487 -17.50 16.18 -7.22
N TRP A 488 -17.92 15.13 -7.90
CA TRP A 488 -18.38 15.17 -9.29
C TRP A 488 -19.79 15.77 -9.47
N ALA A 489 -20.36 16.40 -8.43
CA ALA A 489 -21.65 17.06 -8.51
C ALA A 489 -21.55 18.38 -9.29
N LEU A 490 -22.49 18.58 -10.22
CA LEU A 490 -22.58 19.84 -10.97
C LEU A 490 -23.07 20.97 -10.04
N GLY A 491 -22.26 22.02 -9.91
CA GLY A 491 -22.57 23.12 -9.01
C GLY A 491 -21.53 24.23 -9.00
N THR A 492 -21.71 25.20 -8.09
CA THR A 492 -20.67 26.18 -7.78
C THR A 492 -19.45 25.46 -7.20
N PRO A 493 -18.23 25.86 -7.57
CA PRO A 493 -17.02 25.25 -7.02
C PRO A 493 -16.91 25.52 -5.52
N ASP A 494 -16.36 24.54 -4.81
CA ASP A 494 -16.15 24.59 -3.36
C ASP A 494 -15.03 25.56 -3.01
N GLN A 495 -14.00 25.65 -3.86
CA GLN A 495 -12.87 26.56 -3.67
C GLN A 495 -12.50 27.30 -4.95
N THR A 496 -11.94 28.51 -4.80
CA THR A 496 -11.36 29.29 -5.91
C THR A 496 -9.98 29.80 -5.50
N ILE A 497 -8.96 29.44 -6.26
CA ILE A 497 -7.57 29.84 -6.03
C ILE A 497 -7.15 30.81 -7.13
N ALA A 498 -6.63 31.98 -6.75
CA ALA A 498 -6.02 32.91 -7.69
C ALA A 498 -4.55 32.52 -7.93
N LEU A 499 -4.20 32.33 -9.19
CA LEU A 499 -2.87 31.98 -9.69
C LEU A 499 -2.31 33.08 -10.58
N VAL A 500 -1.01 32.97 -10.84
CA VAL A 500 -0.29 33.85 -11.77
C VAL A 500 -0.58 33.42 -13.21
N GLU A 501 -1.01 34.37 -14.04
CA GLU A 501 -1.27 34.18 -15.47
C GLU A 501 -0.06 33.54 -16.19
N GLY A 502 -0.31 32.52 -17.01
CA GLY A 502 0.71 31.86 -17.84
C GLY A 502 1.43 30.66 -17.22
N ARG A 503 1.09 30.25 -15.99
CA ARG A 503 1.59 29.01 -15.37
C ARG A 503 0.66 27.83 -15.60
N LEU A 504 1.23 26.63 -15.70
CA LEU A 504 0.47 25.38 -15.82
C LEU A 504 0.19 24.83 -14.41
N PRO A 505 -1.08 24.58 -14.05
CA PRO A 505 -1.38 23.79 -12.88
C PRO A 505 -0.97 22.32 -13.13
N VAL A 506 -0.38 21.71 -12.12
CA VAL A 506 -0.09 20.27 -12.03
C VAL A 506 -0.69 19.81 -10.71
N ALA A 507 -1.57 18.81 -10.75
CA ALA A 507 -2.22 18.23 -9.58
C ALA A 507 -1.43 17.02 -9.05
N GLY A 508 -1.86 16.48 -7.90
CA GLY A 508 -1.09 15.47 -7.17
C GLY A 508 0.17 16.08 -6.56
N VAL A 509 0.06 17.11 -5.73
CA VAL A 509 1.18 17.48 -4.85
C VAL A 509 0.81 16.98 -3.46
N THR A 510 1.19 15.75 -3.17
CA THR A 510 1.16 15.25 -1.79
C THR A 510 2.22 16.00 -0.98
N VAL A 511 1.77 16.86 -0.07
CA VAL A 511 2.69 17.69 0.70
C VAL A 511 3.12 16.98 1.98
N GLY A 512 4.20 16.19 1.89
CA GLY A 512 4.89 15.58 3.04
C GLY A 512 5.63 16.58 3.94
#